data_AF-A0A2N2MRL8-F1
#
_entry.id   AF-A0A2N2MRL8-F1
#
_cell.length_a   1.000
_cell.length_b   1.000
_cell.length_c   1.000
_cell.angle_alpha   90.00
_cell.angle_beta   90.00
_cell.angle_gamma   90.00
#
_symmetry.space_group_name_H-M   'P 1'
#
loop_
_entity.id
_entity.type
_entity.pdbx_description
1 polymer ?
#
loop_
_entity_poly.entity_id
_entity_poly.type
_entity_poly.pdbx_seq_one_letter_code
_entity_poly.pdbx_strand_id
1 'polypeptide(L)'
;MLKISIKIDNQSTYRIDLEEEYSPVEFIDIFENHIAKVKKLSDIPNSSLISKDIIRFETNNLFDALDAKIQKMPGLIHKDHKTMRSYQFEKNVKGGQGFIWLAPRNKSLWVYFKKENFNTFDKEKKTINDGSTWGEYPMMKVHDQKDVKYAYELAESTYKYHQLYSSK
;
A
#
# COMPACT_ATOMS: atom_id res chain seq x y z
N MET A 1 5.53 -0.02 -24.63
CA MET A 1 5.35 1.18 -23.78
C MET A 1 6.70 1.86 -23.63
N LEU A 2 6.88 3.04 -24.21
CA LEU A 2 8.12 3.83 -24.14
C LEU A 2 8.08 4.71 -22.89
N LYS A 3 9.20 4.79 -22.16
CA LYS A 3 9.31 5.60 -20.94
C LYS A 3 10.46 6.58 -21.08
N ILE A 4 10.17 7.86 -20.85
CA ILE A 4 11.19 8.90 -20.78
C ILE A 4 11.40 9.27 -19.32
N SER A 5 12.65 9.22 -18.87
CA SER A 5 13.03 9.60 -17.51
C SER A 5 13.91 10.84 -17.55
N ILE A 6 13.51 11.86 -16.81
CA ILE A 6 14.28 13.10 -16.64
C ILE A 6 14.80 13.12 -15.20
N LYS A 7 16.12 13.20 -15.04
CA LYS A 7 16.74 13.47 -13.73
C LYS A 7 16.65 14.96 -13.47
N ILE A 8 15.95 15.34 -12.41
CA ILE A 8 15.82 16.75 -11.99
C ILE A 8 17.01 17.12 -11.11
N ASP A 9 17.42 16.21 -10.22
CA ASP A 9 18.62 16.34 -9.37
C ASP A 9 19.13 14.93 -8.97
N ASN A 10 20.07 14.87 -8.03
CA ASN A 10 20.70 13.63 -7.55
C ASN A 10 19.74 12.68 -6.79
N GLN A 11 18.53 13.13 -6.42
CA GLN A 11 17.57 12.39 -5.60
C GLN A 11 16.18 12.29 -6.24
N SER A 12 15.91 13.03 -7.32
CA SER A 12 14.59 13.19 -7.92
C SER A 12 14.58 12.77 -9.38
N THR A 13 13.66 11.86 -9.73
CA THR A 13 13.43 11.42 -11.12
C THR A 13 11.97 11.65 -11.49
N TYR A 14 11.75 12.35 -12.59
CA TYR A 14 10.44 12.53 -13.19
C TYR A 14 10.25 11.55 -14.35
N ARG A 15 9.09 10.91 -14.41
CA ARG A 15 8.77 9.87 -15.39
C ARG A 15 7.57 10.29 -16.22
N ILE A 16 7.69 10.11 -17.52
CA ILE A 16 6.63 10.28 -18.50
C ILE A 16 6.38 8.92 -19.12
N ASP A 17 5.19 8.38 -18.88
CA ASP A 17 4.70 7.17 -19.52
C ASP A 17 4.01 7.60 -20.83
N LEU A 18 4.51 7.10 -21.97
CA LEU A 18 3.95 7.37 -23.30
C LEU A 18 3.13 6.15 -23.73
N GLU A 19 1.82 6.36 -23.90
CA GLU A 19 0.84 5.29 -24.13
C GLU A 19 0.60 4.99 -25.62
N GLU A 20 0.89 5.93 -26.53
CA GLU A 20 0.59 5.82 -27.96
C GLU A 20 1.79 6.21 -28.87
N GLU A 21 1.67 5.93 -30.17
CA GLU A 21 2.55 6.51 -31.19
C GLU A 21 2.17 7.98 -31.41
N TYR A 22 2.98 8.89 -30.88
CA TYR A 22 2.79 10.34 -31.06
C TYR A 22 3.38 10.80 -32.39
N SER A 23 2.71 11.72 -33.07
CA SER A 23 3.39 12.48 -34.11
C SER A 23 4.54 13.31 -33.50
N PRO A 24 5.59 13.66 -34.27
CA PRO A 24 6.70 14.45 -33.75
C PRO A 24 6.27 15.78 -33.10
N VAL A 25 5.20 16.41 -33.62
CA VAL A 25 4.67 17.68 -33.09
C VAL A 25 3.99 17.47 -31.74
N GLU A 26 3.09 16.50 -31.63
CA GLU A 26 2.42 16.17 -30.36
C GLU A 26 3.42 15.76 -29.28
N PHE A 27 4.46 15.01 -29.67
CA PHE A 27 5.53 14.64 -28.77
C PHE A 27 6.26 15.86 -28.20
N ILE A 28 6.64 16.82 -29.07
CA ILE A 28 7.32 18.05 -28.67
C ILE A 28 6.43 18.86 -27.73
N ASP A 29 5.15 19.06 -28.07
CA ASP A 29 4.21 19.83 -27.25
C ASP A 29 4.00 19.22 -25.86
N ILE A 30 3.85 17.89 -25.78
CA ILE A 30 3.73 17.18 -24.50
C ILE A 30 5.01 17.37 -23.67
N PHE A 31 6.17 17.23 -24.32
CA PHE A 31 7.46 17.33 -23.65
C PHE A 31 7.74 18.76 -23.14
N GLU A 32 7.45 19.79 -23.93
CA GLU A 32 7.57 21.20 -23.54
C GLU A 32 6.66 21.54 -22.36
N ASN A 33 5.42 21.06 -22.38
CA ASN A 33 4.49 21.22 -21.26
C ASN A 33 5.01 20.58 -19.96
N HIS A 34 5.68 19.43 -20.06
CA HIS A 34 6.28 18.75 -18.91
C HIS A 34 7.53 19.49 -18.42
N ILE A 35 8.38 20.00 -19.33
CA ILE A 35 9.52 20.85 -18.98
C ILE A 35 9.06 22.13 -18.25
N ALA A 36 8.01 22.78 -18.72
CA ALA A 36 7.47 23.98 -18.09
C ALA A 36 6.99 23.71 -16.64
N LYS A 37 6.38 22.53 -16.39
CA LYS A 37 6.01 22.09 -15.04
C LYS A 37 7.24 21.87 -14.16
N VAL A 38 8.30 21.25 -14.68
CA VAL A 38 9.55 21.02 -13.95
C VAL A 38 10.24 22.35 -13.60
N LYS A 39 10.29 23.32 -14.53
CA LYS A 39 10.88 24.65 -14.27
C LYS A 39 10.16 25.39 -13.14
N LYS A 40 8.82 25.31 -13.07
CA LYS A 40 8.04 25.87 -11.96
C LYS A 40 8.38 25.22 -10.61
N LEU A 41 8.78 23.95 -10.60
CA LEU A 41 9.21 23.26 -9.38
C LEU A 41 10.62 23.69 -8.94
N SER A 42 11.51 24.03 -9.88
CA SER A 42 12.86 24.53 -9.56
C SER A 42 12.90 25.97 -9.03
N ASP A 43 11.87 26.76 -9.32
CA ASP A 43 11.76 28.16 -8.83
C ASP A 43 11.25 28.25 -7.38
N ILE A 44 10.94 27.12 -6.73
CA ILE A 44 10.54 27.08 -5.32
C ILE A 44 11.83 27.10 -4.48
N PRO A 45 12.04 28.09 -3.60
CA PRO A 45 13.25 28.18 -2.79
C PRO A 45 13.45 26.93 -1.94
N ASN A 46 14.67 26.37 -1.99
CA ASN A 46 15.12 25.15 -1.30
C ASN A 46 14.83 25.11 0.22
N SER A 47 14.41 26.22 0.84
CA SER A 47 14.04 26.27 2.26
C SER A 47 12.65 25.69 2.59
N SER A 48 11.83 25.36 1.59
CA SER A 48 10.55 24.66 1.80
C SER A 48 10.57 23.21 1.32
N LEU A 49 11.72 22.67 0.92
CA LEU A 49 11.91 21.25 0.69
C LEU A 49 11.96 20.55 2.05
N ILE A 50 10.76 20.29 2.55
CA ILE A 50 10.34 19.18 3.42
C ILE A 50 11.55 18.41 3.92
N SER A 51 11.85 18.59 5.20
CA SER A 51 12.72 17.69 5.95
C SER A 51 12.48 16.27 5.48
N LYS A 52 13.55 15.47 5.37
CA LYS A 52 13.40 14.01 5.37
C LYS A 52 12.77 13.61 6.71
N ASP A 53 11.48 13.87 6.85
CA ASP A 53 10.63 13.23 7.81
C ASP A 53 10.74 11.77 7.42
N ILE A 54 11.56 11.07 8.19
CA ILE A 54 11.46 9.63 8.35
C ILE A 54 9.96 9.44 8.57
N ILE A 55 9.21 9.00 7.54
CA ILE A 55 7.81 8.64 7.68
C ILE A 55 7.82 7.61 8.79
N ARG A 56 7.54 8.05 10.01
CA ARG A 56 7.39 7.19 11.17
C ARG A 56 6.05 6.53 10.98
N PHE A 57 5.96 5.32 11.48
CA PHE A 57 4.71 4.61 11.57
C PHE A 57 3.78 5.37 12.53
N GLU A 58 2.99 6.29 11.97
CA GLU A 58 1.98 7.05 12.69
C GLU A 58 0.66 6.30 12.56
N THR A 59 0.16 5.81 13.68
CA THR A 59 -1.14 5.14 13.74
C THR A 59 -2.26 6.16 13.65
N ASN A 60 -3.45 5.70 13.30
CA ASN A 60 -4.67 6.49 13.33
C ASN A 60 -5.80 5.65 13.94
N ASN A 61 -6.93 6.30 14.25
CA ASN A 61 -8.05 5.62 14.90
C ASN A 61 -8.57 4.38 14.15
N LEU A 62 -8.45 4.34 12.81
CA LEU A 62 -8.85 3.17 12.02
C LEU A 62 -7.86 2.02 12.17
N PHE A 63 -6.56 2.33 12.16
CA PHE A 63 -5.49 1.40 12.48
C PHE A 63 -5.69 0.82 13.88
N ASP A 64 -5.80 1.68 14.90
CA ASP A 64 -5.87 1.24 16.30
C ASP A 64 -7.10 0.35 16.54
N ALA A 65 -8.23 0.69 15.92
CA ALA A 65 -9.46 -0.11 16.02
C ALA A 65 -9.32 -1.51 15.39
N LEU A 66 -8.65 -1.63 14.24
CA LEU A 66 -8.42 -2.92 13.58
C LEU A 66 -7.32 -3.73 14.29
N ASP A 67 -6.23 -3.08 14.66
CA ASP A 67 -5.08 -3.64 15.37
C ASP A 67 -5.51 -4.29 16.69
N ALA A 68 -6.28 -3.57 17.51
CA ALA A 68 -6.78 -4.07 18.80
C ALA A 68 -7.67 -5.32 18.66
N LYS A 69 -8.32 -5.52 17.51
CA LYS A 69 -9.11 -6.72 17.24
C LYS A 69 -8.22 -7.88 16.77
N ILE A 70 -7.25 -7.62 15.90
CA ILE A 70 -6.34 -8.65 15.37
C ILE A 70 -5.40 -9.17 16.47
N GLN A 71 -4.93 -8.31 17.38
CA GLN A 71 -4.09 -8.73 18.51
C GLN A 71 -4.76 -9.74 19.45
N LYS A 72 -6.10 -9.84 19.43
CA LYS A 72 -6.85 -10.83 20.22
C LYS A 72 -6.89 -12.22 19.58
N MET A 73 -6.39 -12.38 18.36
CA MET A 73 -6.30 -13.68 17.69
C MET A 73 -5.03 -14.41 18.18
N PRO A 74 -5.16 -15.57 18.86
CA PRO A 74 -4.02 -16.25 19.47
C PRO A 74 -3.05 -16.81 18.43
N GLY A 75 -1.76 -16.88 18.75
CA GLY A 75 -0.74 -17.43 17.86
C GLY A 75 -0.39 -16.54 16.66
N LEU A 76 -0.86 -15.28 16.64
CA LEU A 76 -0.34 -14.25 15.76
C LEU A 76 0.70 -13.40 16.50
N ILE A 77 1.85 -13.23 15.87
CA ILE A 77 2.84 -12.20 16.23
C ILE A 77 2.75 -11.04 15.26
N HIS A 78 3.19 -9.86 15.69
CA HIS A 78 3.29 -8.69 14.82
C HIS A 78 4.74 -8.20 14.71
N LYS A 79 5.02 -7.51 13.60
CA LYS A 79 6.28 -6.81 13.36
C LYS A 79 5.99 -5.46 12.74
N ASP A 80 6.61 -4.43 13.32
CA ASP A 80 6.56 -3.07 12.80
C ASP A 80 7.65 -2.86 11.76
N HIS A 81 7.24 -2.31 10.62
CA HIS A 81 8.09 -1.86 9.54
C HIS A 81 7.97 -0.34 9.46
N LYS A 82 8.80 0.28 8.61
CA LYS A 82 8.88 1.74 8.50
C LYS A 82 7.52 2.43 8.34
N THR A 83 6.58 1.83 7.59
CA THR A 83 5.30 2.46 7.23
C THR A 83 4.07 1.55 7.41
N MET A 84 4.25 0.39 8.04
CA MET A 84 3.21 -0.64 8.15
C MET A 84 3.51 -1.64 9.27
N ARG A 85 2.47 -2.31 9.77
CA ARG A 85 2.56 -3.46 10.68
C ARG A 85 2.14 -4.72 9.94
N SER A 86 2.93 -5.78 10.04
CA SER A 86 2.55 -7.11 9.56
C SER A 86 2.15 -8.01 10.72
N TYR A 87 1.11 -8.80 10.55
CA TYR A 87 0.81 -9.93 11.43
C TYR A 87 1.16 -11.24 10.76
N GLN A 88 1.69 -12.19 11.51
CA GLN A 88 2.17 -13.49 11.04
C GLN A 88 1.82 -14.57 12.05
N PHE A 89 1.56 -15.79 11.60
CA PHE A 89 1.43 -16.92 12.51
C PHE A 89 2.79 -17.27 13.11
N GLU A 90 2.85 -17.49 14.43
CA GLU A 90 4.08 -17.84 15.16
C GLU A 90 4.81 -19.05 14.57
N LYS A 91 4.07 -20.03 14.07
CA LYS A 91 4.64 -21.24 13.46
C LYS A 91 5.37 -20.96 12.13
N ASN A 92 5.13 -19.81 11.50
CA ASN A 92 5.60 -19.46 10.15
C ASN A 92 6.66 -18.35 10.12
N VAL A 93 7.29 -18.01 11.26
CA VAL A 93 8.28 -16.90 11.35
C VAL A 93 9.43 -17.04 10.33
N LYS A 94 9.84 -18.26 9.98
CA LYS A 94 10.94 -18.52 9.04
C LYS A 94 10.61 -18.23 7.56
N GLY A 95 9.34 -17.99 7.21
CA GLY A 95 8.91 -17.74 5.83
C GLY A 95 8.58 -16.27 5.50
N GLY A 96 8.51 -15.38 6.50
CA GLY A 96 8.31 -13.93 6.31
C GLY A 96 6.99 -13.50 5.64
N GLN A 97 6.07 -14.43 5.37
CA GLN A 97 4.80 -14.12 4.72
C GLN A 97 3.80 -13.61 5.75
N GLY A 98 3.42 -12.34 5.61
CA GLY A 98 2.36 -11.74 6.41
C GLY A 98 1.02 -12.42 6.16
N PHE A 99 0.28 -12.68 7.22
CA PHE A 99 -1.13 -13.05 7.15
C PHE A 99 -1.97 -11.82 6.73
N ILE A 100 -1.70 -10.66 7.33
CA ILE A 100 -2.32 -9.38 7.01
C ILE A 100 -1.31 -8.26 7.27
N TRP A 101 -1.36 -7.20 6.46
CA TRP A 101 -0.56 -5.99 6.66
C TRP A 101 -1.46 -4.77 6.81
N LEU A 102 -1.12 -3.93 7.76
CA LEU A 102 -1.82 -2.69 8.08
C LEU A 102 -0.90 -1.50 7.79
N ALA A 103 -1.25 -0.68 6.81
CA ALA A 103 -0.49 0.50 6.44
C ALA A 103 -1.33 1.76 6.71
N PRO A 104 -1.14 2.44 7.86
CA PRO A 104 -1.85 3.68 8.13
C PRO A 104 -1.46 4.77 7.13
N ARG A 105 -2.44 5.58 6.74
CA ARG A 105 -2.32 6.64 5.74
C ARG A 105 -3.15 7.85 6.15
N ASN A 106 -2.57 8.77 6.92
CA ASN A 106 -3.24 9.98 7.43
C ASN A 106 -4.66 9.65 7.97
N LYS A 107 -5.74 9.97 7.23
CA LYS A 107 -7.15 9.70 7.60
C LYS A 107 -7.73 8.37 7.09
N SER A 108 -6.90 7.48 6.58
CA SER A 108 -7.31 6.19 6.01
C SER A 108 -6.37 5.08 6.45
N LEU A 109 -6.78 3.84 6.24
CA LEU A 109 -5.96 2.67 6.46
C LEU A 109 -5.97 1.82 5.19
N TRP A 110 -4.81 1.38 4.74
CA TRP A 110 -4.72 0.37 3.70
C TRP A 110 -4.45 -0.97 4.35
N VAL A 111 -5.28 -1.94 4.02
CA VAL A 111 -5.22 -3.30 4.56
C VAL A 111 -4.88 -4.24 3.42
N TYR A 112 -3.81 -5.01 3.58
CA TYR A 112 -3.37 -5.96 2.57
C TYR A 112 -3.55 -7.38 3.08
N PHE A 113 -4.19 -8.20 2.27
CA PHE A 113 -4.48 -9.61 2.56
C PHE A 113 -3.71 -10.49 1.60
N LYS A 114 -3.22 -11.65 2.04
CA LYS A 114 -2.58 -12.62 1.13
C LYS A 114 -3.64 -13.23 0.20
N LYS A 115 -3.48 -13.12 -1.12
CA LYS A 115 -4.46 -13.50 -2.17
C LYS A 115 -5.04 -14.91 -2.01
N GLU A 116 -4.17 -15.86 -1.67
CA GLU A 116 -4.53 -17.28 -1.48
C GLU A 116 -5.56 -17.48 -0.36
N ASN A 117 -5.65 -16.54 0.57
CA ASN A 117 -6.37 -16.75 1.82
C ASN A 117 -7.74 -16.05 1.88
N PHE A 118 -8.00 -15.00 1.07
CA PHE A 118 -9.21 -14.19 1.23
C PHE A 118 -10.21 -14.22 0.05
N ASN A 119 -9.83 -14.64 -1.16
CA ASN A 119 -10.69 -14.55 -2.35
C ASN A 119 -12.07 -15.23 -2.16
N THR A 120 -12.14 -16.26 -1.33
CA THR A 120 -13.38 -16.99 -1.00
C THR A 120 -14.30 -16.22 -0.03
N PHE A 121 -13.75 -15.25 0.71
CA PHE A 121 -14.42 -14.54 1.80
C PHE A 121 -14.74 -13.08 1.48
N ASP A 122 -14.13 -12.48 0.46
CA ASP A 122 -14.42 -11.10 0.02
C ASP A 122 -15.76 -10.98 -0.74
N LYS A 123 -16.85 -11.05 0.01
CA LYS A 123 -18.23 -10.99 -0.49
C LYS A 123 -18.60 -9.64 -1.10
N GLU A 124 -18.12 -8.54 -0.52
CA GLU A 124 -18.37 -7.18 -1.02
C GLU A 124 -17.44 -6.78 -2.17
N LYS A 125 -16.48 -7.64 -2.55
CA LYS A 125 -15.45 -7.37 -3.59
C LYS A 125 -14.72 -6.04 -3.37
N LYS A 126 -14.45 -5.71 -2.10
CA LYS A 126 -13.79 -4.46 -1.71
C LYS A 126 -12.27 -4.51 -1.82
N THR A 127 -11.70 -5.71 -1.95
CA THR A 127 -10.28 -5.86 -2.25
C THR A 127 -10.05 -5.68 -3.74
N ILE A 128 -9.05 -4.86 -4.10
CA ILE A 128 -8.74 -4.54 -5.48
C ILE A 128 -7.30 -5.00 -5.78
N ASN A 129 -7.14 -5.67 -6.92
CA ASN A 129 -5.84 -5.88 -7.57
C ASN A 129 -5.58 -4.70 -8.51
N ASP A 130 -5.30 -3.51 -7.97
CA ASP A 130 -5.20 -2.27 -8.76
C ASP A 130 -3.82 -2.04 -9.38
N GLY A 131 -2.97 -3.08 -9.47
CA GLY A 131 -1.60 -2.96 -9.97
C GLY A 131 -0.64 -2.24 -9.02
N SER A 132 -1.12 -1.72 -7.88
CA SER A 132 -0.30 -1.24 -6.76
C SER A 132 0.00 -2.33 -5.70
N THR A 133 -0.23 -3.58 -6.10
CA THR A 133 -0.01 -4.77 -5.28
C THR A 133 1.44 -4.88 -4.82
N TRP A 134 1.63 -5.03 -3.50
CA TRP A 134 2.84 -5.63 -2.95
C TRP A 134 2.85 -7.13 -3.30
N GLY A 135 3.06 -7.47 -4.57
CA GLY A 135 3.07 -8.86 -5.06
C GLY A 135 1.72 -9.57 -4.92
N GLU A 136 1.67 -10.63 -4.11
CA GLU A 136 0.48 -11.49 -3.90
C GLU A 136 -0.50 -10.93 -2.86
N TYR A 137 -0.43 -9.64 -2.56
CA TYR A 137 -1.22 -9.01 -1.49
C TYR A 137 -2.18 -7.94 -2.03
N PRO A 138 -3.39 -8.35 -2.44
CA PRO A 138 -4.50 -7.46 -2.75
C PRO A 138 -4.82 -6.52 -1.59
N MET A 139 -5.35 -5.33 -1.93
CA MET A 139 -5.50 -4.22 -1.01
C MET A 139 -6.97 -3.82 -0.85
N MET A 140 -7.37 -3.52 0.38
CA MET A 140 -8.63 -2.88 0.75
C MET A 140 -8.34 -1.51 1.36
N LYS A 141 -9.01 -0.47 0.87
CA LYS A 141 -8.99 0.86 1.49
C LYS A 141 -10.06 0.92 2.58
N VAL A 142 -9.67 1.41 3.75
CA VAL A 142 -10.53 1.60 4.92
C VAL A 142 -10.62 3.08 5.19
N HIS A 143 -11.83 3.65 5.08
CA HIS A 143 -12.08 5.08 5.28
C HIS A 143 -12.93 5.37 6.51
N ASP A 144 -13.65 4.37 7.02
CA ASP A 144 -14.54 4.51 8.16
C ASP A 144 -14.59 3.24 9.03
N GLN A 145 -15.39 3.30 10.10
CA GLN A 145 -15.55 2.19 11.05
C GLN A 145 -16.30 0.98 10.47
N LYS A 146 -17.14 1.17 9.45
CA LYS A 146 -17.82 0.06 8.76
C LYS A 146 -16.80 -0.75 7.95
N ASP A 147 -15.88 -0.07 7.27
CA ASP A 147 -14.77 -0.71 6.57
C ASP A 147 -13.82 -1.42 7.54
N VAL A 148 -13.56 -0.85 8.74
CA VAL A 148 -12.79 -1.54 9.79
C VAL A 148 -13.46 -2.85 10.18
N LYS A 149 -14.78 -2.84 10.38
CA LYS A 149 -15.54 -4.04 10.73
C LYS A 149 -15.42 -5.09 9.62
N TYR A 150 -15.59 -4.71 8.37
CA TYR A 150 -15.47 -5.63 7.24
C TYR A 150 -14.05 -6.18 7.06
N ALA A 151 -13.02 -5.33 7.17
CA ALA A 151 -11.63 -5.75 7.12
C ALA A 151 -11.31 -6.77 8.23
N TYR A 152 -11.87 -6.60 9.43
CA TYR A 152 -11.76 -7.57 10.50
C TYR A 152 -12.48 -8.89 10.20
N GLU A 153 -13.70 -8.85 9.64
CA GLU A 153 -14.45 -10.06 9.26
C GLU A 153 -13.69 -10.90 8.21
N LEU A 154 -13.04 -10.23 7.25
CA LEU A 154 -12.15 -10.89 6.29
C LEU A 154 -10.95 -11.52 6.98
N ALA A 155 -10.27 -10.77 7.85
CA ALA A 155 -9.14 -11.28 8.63
C ALA A 155 -9.58 -12.51 9.46
N GLU A 156 -10.66 -12.40 10.22
CA GLU A 156 -11.12 -13.47 11.09
C GLU A 156 -11.50 -14.74 10.31
N SER A 157 -12.21 -14.60 9.20
CA SER A 157 -12.58 -15.73 8.33
C SER A 157 -11.34 -16.45 7.79
N THR A 158 -10.37 -15.64 7.35
CA THR A 158 -9.09 -16.12 6.82
C THR A 158 -8.27 -16.84 7.91
N TYR A 159 -8.23 -16.27 9.11
CA TYR A 159 -7.54 -16.83 10.26
C TYR A 159 -8.15 -18.19 10.67
N LYS A 160 -9.49 -18.27 10.76
CA LYS A 160 -10.21 -19.51 11.09
C LYS A 160 -9.95 -20.60 10.05
N TYR A 161 -9.95 -20.25 8.76
CA TYR A 161 -9.60 -21.18 7.70
C TYR A 161 -8.19 -21.74 7.87
N HIS A 162 -7.19 -20.88 8.11
CA HIS A 162 -5.81 -21.31 8.33
C HIS A 162 -5.68 -22.24 9.56
N GLN A 163 -6.36 -21.96 10.68
CA GLN A 163 -6.34 -22.84 11.86
C GLN A 163 -6.88 -24.25 11.56
N LEU A 164 -7.94 -24.34 10.75
CA LEU A 164 -8.58 -25.60 10.40
C LEU A 164 -7.76 -26.44 9.41
N TYR A 165 -7.06 -25.80 8.47
CA TYR A 165 -6.47 -26.50 7.32
C TYR A 165 -4.93 -26.52 7.29
N SER A 166 -4.24 -25.70 8.08
CA SER A 166 -2.76 -25.68 8.16
C SER A 166 -2.20 -26.48 9.35
N SER A 167 -3.05 -27.25 10.03
CA SER A 167 -2.68 -28.16 11.14
C SER A 167 -2.44 -29.61 10.70
N LYS A 168 -2.29 -29.87 9.39
CA LYS A 168 -1.96 -31.18 8.81
C LYS A 168 -0.54 -31.19 8.25
#